data_AF-A0A8H3ATH7-F1
#
_entry.id   AF-A0A8H3ATH7-F1
#
_cell.length_a   1.000
_cell.length_b   1.000
_cell.length_c   1.000
_cell.angle_alpha   90.00
_cell.angle_beta   90.00
_cell.angle_gamma   90.00
#
_symmetry.space_group_name_H-M   'P 1'
#
loop_
_entity.id
_entity.type
_entity.pdbx_description
1 polymer ?
#
loop_
_entity_poly.entity_id
_entity_poly.type
_entity_poly.pdbx_seq_one_letter_code
_entity_poly.pdbx_strand_id
1 'polypeptide(L)'
;MPPKRKADTEAGSSKKKAATGPKLKKSKAPNWNEANYSNEKPTGEWASKCVERWCLLPPYDITITEKQWEDYYNERSALDKANSSGAAESKEIVSEELCQDTWKVLRKASEDLAAIVLGSKLDDEDRKKQIARTLMGSLYFTELWGNDEGDDTPRDVQAKSRLYSPFGIGTSIDFYYSYHLRARMFGSGESFASFYARSRLLIEVDPANPTTCSATQLNANGVAKAAPDAVTVFDRNGSKSKGTTAANIKSFEEAIFDTEGWISPLKLVEILFAAGTVMGYRESDKETPKSVLAKFRYFDGETDGRSLLTEELKALVALEAKEAAGAEVCIPQRLLLLARHGVRTDEQGLSEQASA
;
A
#
# COMPACT_ATOMS: atom_id res chain seq x y z
N MET A 1 -22.92 -44.06 70.91
CA MET A 1 -22.16 -43.54 69.75
C MET A 1 -23.08 -43.59 68.55
N PRO A 2 -23.34 -42.46 67.87
CA PRO A 2 -22.49 -41.96 66.78
C PRO A 2 -22.03 -40.49 66.98
N PRO A 3 -21.15 -39.94 66.11
CA PRO A 3 -20.10 -39.00 66.52
C PRO A 3 -20.38 -37.51 66.26
N LYS A 4 -19.54 -36.71 66.94
CA LYS A 4 -19.40 -35.25 66.97
C LYS A 4 -19.34 -34.61 65.57
N ARG A 5 -20.15 -33.55 65.37
CA ARG A 5 -20.00 -32.55 64.30
C ARG A 5 -18.64 -31.85 64.43
N LYS A 6 -17.90 -31.75 63.33
CA LYS A 6 -16.76 -30.82 63.19
C LYS A 6 -17.21 -29.59 62.41
N ALA A 7 -16.75 -28.45 62.90
CA ALA A 7 -17.01 -27.11 62.43
C ALA A 7 -16.33 -26.80 61.09
N ASP A 8 -16.89 -25.78 60.45
CA ASP A 8 -16.55 -25.19 59.17
C ASP A 8 -15.06 -24.91 58.97
N THR A 9 -14.59 -25.13 57.75
CA THR A 9 -13.36 -24.52 57.25
C THR A 9 -13.65 -23.99 55.85
N GLU A 10 -13.51 -22.68 55.71
CA GLU A 10 -13.64 -21.90 54.49
C GLU A 10 -12.81 -22.52 53.35
N ALA A 11 -13.46 -22.82 52.23
CA ALA A 11 -12.78 -23.10 50.97
C ALA A 11 -13.15 -21.99 49.97
N GLY A 12 -12.15 -21.18 49.65
CA GLY A 12 -12.25 -19.98 48.86
C GLY A 12 -12.92 -20.18 47.51
N SER A 13 -13.69 -19.15 47.13
CA SER A 13 -14.26 -19.00 45.80
C SER A 13 -13.14 -19.05 44.74
N SER A 14 -13.13 -20.10 43.93
CA SER A 14 -12.31 -20.17 42.73
C SER A 14 -12.78 -19.10 41.75
N LYS A 15 -12.05 -17.97 41.69
CA LYS A 15 -12.20 -16.97 40.63
C LYS A 15 -12.05 -17.69 39.28
N LYS A 16 -13.16 -17.82 38.54
CA LYS A 16 -13.15 -18.22 37.13
C LYS A 16 -12.19 -17.28 36.40
N LYS A 17 -11.04 -17.80 35.96
CA LYS A 17 -10.19 -17.11 34.98
C LYS A 17 -11.07 -16.78 33.79
N ALA A 18 -11.17 -15.50 33.45
CA ALA A 18 -11.76 -15.07 32.19
C ALA A 18 -11.11 -15.88 31.07
N ALA A 19 -11.92 -16.45 30.19
CA ALA A 19 -11.43 -17.14 29.01
C ALA A 19 -10.55 -16.15 28.23
N THR A 20 -9.24 -16.38 28.25
CA THR A 20 -8.30 -15.66 27.40
C THR A 20 -8.78 -15.86 25.97
N GLY A 21 -9.11 -14.77 25.28
CA GLY A 21 -9.46 -14.81 23.87
C GLY A 21 -8.38 -15.51 23.03
N PRO A 22 -8.69 -15.83 21.76
CA PRO A 22 -7.74 -16.51 20.88
C PRO A 22 -6.42 -15.72 20.84
N LYS A 23 -5.29 -16.40 21.12
CA LYS A 23 -3.97 -15.77 21.00
C LYS A 23 -3.73 -15.39 19.54
N LEU A 24 -3.40 -14.13 19.29
CA LEU A 24 -3.01 -13.68 17.96
C LEU A 24 -1.71 -14.37 17.53
N LYS A 25 -1.56 -14.54 16.20
CA LYS A 25 -0.33 -15.07 15.63
C LYS A 25 0.79 -14.04 15.78
N LYS A 26 2.04 -14.52 15.84
CA LYS A 26 3.22 -13.65 15.88
C LYS A 26 3.72 -13.36 14.48
N SER A 27 4.24 -12.15 14.30
CA SER A 27 5.04 -11.78 13.12
C SER A 27 6.34 -12.60 13.07
N LYS A 28 6.79 -12.92 11.85
CA LYS A 28 8.11 -13.47 11.55
C LYS A 28 9.00 -12.35 11.05
N ALA A 29 10.15 -12.12 11.70
CA ALA A 29 11.10 -11.12 11.23
C ALA A 29 11.57 -11.45 9.79
N PRO A 30 11.60 -10.46 8.88
CA PRO A 30 12.17 -10.65 7.54
C PRO A 30 13.63 -11.11 7.60
N ASN A 31 14.05 -11.93 6.64
CA ASN A 31 15.44 -12.27 6.43
C ASN A 31 15.83 -11.92 4.99
N TRP A 32 16.50 -10.79 4.82
CA TRP A 32 16.91 -10.27 3.50
C TRP A 32 18.34 -10.67 3.11
N ASN A 33 18.90 -11.70 3.76
CA ASN A 33 20.30 -12.12 3.56
C ASN A 33 20.41 -13.33 2.61
N GLU A 34 19.78 -13.26 1.43
CA GLU A 34 19.91 -14.29 0.40
C GLU A 34 21.07 -14.03 -0.56
N ALA A 35 21.56 -15.07 -1.24
CA ALA A 35 22.76 -14.99 -2.08
C ALA A 35 22.64 -14.04 -3.29
N ASN A 36 21.40 -13.77 -3.74
CA ASN A 36 21.11 -12.87 -4.86
C ASN A 36 20.87 -11.43 -4.41
N TYR A 37 21.00 -11.13 -3.12
CA TYR A 37 20.76 -9.81 -2.56
C TYR A 37 22.03 -9.17 -2.02
N SER A 38 22.10 -7.85 -2.16
CA SER A 38 23.13 -7.01 -1.58
C SER A 38 22.52 -5.95 -0.67
N ASN A 39 23.21 -5.67 0.44
CA ASN A 39 22.94 -4.48 1.26
C ASN A 39 23.73 -3.25 0.78
N GLU A 40 24.73 -3.45 -0.08
CA GLU A 40 25.50 -2.37 -0.69
C GLU A 40 24.75 -1.78 -1.87
N LYS A 41 24.76 -0.44 -1.96
CA LYS A 41 24.14 0.27 -3.08
C LYS A 41 24.76 -0.21 -4.41
N PRO A 42 23.95 -0.46 -5.45
CA PRO A 42 24.47 -0.82 -6.76
C PRO A 42 25.32 0.33 -7.33
N THR A 43 26.34 0.00 -8.10
CA THR A 43 27.29 0.96 -8.68
C THR A 43 27.02 1.26 -10.16
N GLY A 44 26.11 0.52 -10.79
CA GLY A 44 25.67 0.78 -12.16
C GLY A 44 24.96 2.12 -12.30
N GLU A 45 25.07 2.74 -13.47
CA GLU A 45 24.54 4.09 -13.72
C GLU A 45 23.03 4.16 -13.48
N TRP A 46 22.27 3.25 -14.09
CA TRP A 46 20.82 3.26 -14.02
C TRP A 46 20.32 2.77 -12.68
N ALA A 47 20.94 1.73 -12.12
CA ALA A 47 20.62 1.26 -10.79
C ALA A 47 20.81 2.37 -9.75
N SER A 48 21.95 3.07 -9.77
CA SER A 48 22.24 4.19 -8.87
C SER A 48 21.21 5.31 -9.02
N LYS A 49 20.89 5.71 -10.26
CA LYS A 49 19.85 6.72 -10.53
C LYS A 49 18.49 6.31 -9.95
N CYS A 50 18.11 5.04 -10.07
CA CYS A 50 16.85 4.55 -9.51
C CYS A 50 16.85 4.62 -7.97
N VAL A 51 17.93 4.13 -7.35
CA VAL A 51 18.09 4.13 -5.89
C VAL A 51 18.03 5.55 -5.33
N GLU A 52 18.73 6.50 -5.94
CA GLU A 52 18.76 7.89 -5.50
C GLU A 52 17.42 8.60 -5.71
N ARG A 53 16.83 8.46 -6.90
CA ARG A 53 15.60 9.17 -7.28
C ARG A 53 14.40 8.73 -6.44
N TRP A 54 14.25 7.42 -6.23
CA TRP A 54 13.11 6.84 -5.50
C TRP A 54 13.44 6.37 -4.09
N CYS A 55 14.65 6.63 -3.60
CA CYS A 55 15.10 6.24 -2.26
C CYS A 55 14.93 4.73 -1.99
N LEU A 56 15.25 3.90 -2.99
CA LEU A 56 15.12 2.45 -2.88
C LEU A 56 16.05 1.92 -1.79
N LEU A 57 15.51 1.06 -0.95
CA LEU A 57 16.21 0.47 0.18
C LEU A 57 16.84 -0.88 -0.23
N PRO A 58 17.90 -1.35 0.45
CA PRO A 58 18.30 -2.75 0.33
C PRO A 58 17.16 -3.65 0.83
N PRO A 59 17.10 -4.96 0.55
CA PRO A 59 18.01 -5.66 -0.34
C PRO A 59 17.91 -5.13 -1.78
N TYR A 60 19.07 -5.08 -2.44
CA TYR A 60 19.19 -4.81 -3.86
C TYR A 60 19.38 -6.15 -4.57
N ASP A 61 18.52 -6.47 -5.54
CA ASP A 61 18.68 -7.67 -6.36
C ASP A 61 19.83 -7.46 -7.36
N ILE A 62 20.91 -8.23 -7.16
CA ILE A 62 22.13 -8.13 -7.96
C ILE A 62 21.99 -8.79 -9.33
N THR A 63 20.90 -9.52 -9.57
CA THR A 63 20.62 -10.19 -10.84
C THR A 63 19.96 -9.25 -11.85
N ILE A 64 19.44 -8.10 -11.40
CA ILE A 64 18.85 -7.09 -12.27
C ILE A 64 19.94 -6.44 -13.12
N THR A 65 19.76 -6.49 -14.44
CA THR A 65 20.68 -5.88 -15.39
C THR A 65 20.49 -4.35 -15.49
N GLU A 66 21.54 -3.63 -15.89
CA GLU A 66 21.46 -2.18 -16.13
C GLU A 66 20.38 -1.80 -17.16
N LYS A 67 20.12 -2.66 -18.15
CA LYS A 67 19.05 -2.42 -19.11
C LYS A 67 17.67 -2.47 -18.46
N GLN A 68 17.45 -3.44 -17.57
CA GLN A 68 16.19 -3.52 -16.82
C GLN A 68 16.03 -2.34 -15.85
N TRP A 69 17.12 -1.86 -15.25
CA TRP A 69 17.10 -0.63 -14.45
C TRP A 69 16.80 0.61 -15.29
N GLU A 70 17.34 0.71 -16.51
CA GLU A 70 17.00 1.79 -17.44
C GLU A 70 15.50 1.77 -17.79
N ASP A 71 14.95 0.60 -18.09
CA ASP A 71 13.52 0.47 -18.42
C ASP A 71 12.65 0.81 -17.20
N TYR A 72 13.01 0.32 -16.01
CA TYR A 72 12.36 0.69 -14.75
C TYR A 72 12.39 2.20 -14.51
N TYR A 73 13.55 2.82 -14.74
CA TYR A 73 13.73 4.26 -14.60
C TYR A 73 12.80 5.03 -15.53
N ASN A 74 12.74 4.61 -16.79
CA ASN A 74 11.94 5.27 -17.81
C ASN A 74 10.43 5.13 -17.54
N GLU A 75 9.96 3.94 -17.15
CA GLU A 75 8.55 3.71 -16.79
C GLU A 75 8.14 4.59 -15.60
N ARG A 76 8.87 4.53 -14.47
CA ARG A 76 8.55 5.35 -13.29
C ARG A 76 8.70 6.84 -13.55
N SER A 77 9.66 7.26 -14.36
CA SER A 77 9.81 8.67 -14.73
C SER A 77 8.64 9.18 -15.58
N ALA A 78 8.08 8.34 -16.46
CA ALA A 78 6.87 8.68 -17.20
C ALA A 78 5.65 8.77 -16.26
N LEU A 79 5.54 7.86 -15.29
CA LEU A 79 4.50 7.93 -14.26
C LEU A 79 4.66 9.12 -13.32
N ASP A 80 5.89 9.55 -12.99
CA ASP A 80 6.13 10.80 -12.27
C ASP A 80 5.51 11.99 -13.02
N LYS A 81 5.70 12.08 -14.35
CA LYS A 81 5.09 13.13 -15.19
C LYS A 81 3.57 13.04 -15.19
N ALA A 82 3.01 11.84 -15.41
CA ALA A 82 1.56 11.64 -15.39
C ALA A 82 0.95 12.01 -14.03
N ASN A 83 1.68 11.81 -12.92
CA ASN A 83 1.23 12.14 -11.56
C ASN A 83 1.72 13.53 -11.07
N SER A 84 1.93 14.47 -12.00
CA SER A 84 2.28 15.88 -11.73
C SER A 84 1.08 16.79 -11.98
N SER A 85 0.57 17.45 -10.92
CA SER A 85 -0.55 18.38 -11.06
C SER A 85 -0.28 19.48 -12.08
N GLY A 86 -1.10 19.55 -13.14
CA GLY A 86 -0.99 20.56 -14.20
C GLY A 86 -0.21 20.09 -15.44
N ALA A 87 0.42 18.92 -15.40
CA ALA A 87 1.10 18.35 -16.56
C ALA A 87 0.08 17.87 -17.62
N ALA A 88 0.48 17.91 -18.89
CA ALA A 88 -0.37 17.47 -20.00
C ALA A 88 -0.64 15.96 -19.93
N GLU A 89 0.32 15.20 -19.42
CA GLU A 89 0.28 13.75 -19.22
C GLU A 89 -0.73 13.34 -18.13
N SER A 90 -1.16 14.26 -17.26
CA SER A 90 -2.12 13.95 -16.18
C SER A 90 -3.56 13.80 -16.66
N LYS A 91 -3.86 14.12 -17.92
CA LYS A 91 -5.24 14.08 -18.44
C LYS A 91 -5.93 12.73 -18.28
N GLU A 92 -5.19 11.62 -18.34
CA GLU A 92 -5.75 10.27 -18.20
C GLU A 92 -6.11 9.88 -16.74
N ILE A 93 -5.64 10.67 -15.75
CA ILE A 93 -5.89 10.40 -14.33
C ILE A 93 -6.67 11.53 -13.63
N VAL A 94 -6.93 12.64 -14.32
CA VAL A 94 -7.78 13.71 -13.81
C VAL A 94 -9.20 13.51 -14.34
N SER A 95 -10.08 13.05 -13.45
CA SER A 95 -11.49 12.85 -13.77
C SER A 95 -12.32 14.01 -13.22
N GLU A 96 -12.57 15.02 -14.07
CA GLU A 96 -13.36 16.19 -13.69
C GLU A 96 -14.80 15.81 -13.31
N GLU A 97 -15.39 14.87 -14.04
CA GLU A 97 -16.75 14.37 -13.82
C GLU A 97 -16.93 13.67 -12.47
N LEU A 98 -15.86 13.14 -11.88
CA LEU A 98 -15.90 12.48 -10.58
C LEU A 98 -16.10 13.48 -9.42
N CYS A 99 -15.85 14.78 -9.64
CA CYS A 99 -15.96 15.84 -8.62
C CYS A 99 -15.15 15.55 -7.33
N GLN A 100 -14.08 14.75 -7.44
CA GLN A 100 -13.13 14.46 -6.35
C GLN A 100 -11.72 14.94 -6.74
N ASP A 101 -10.97 15.41 -5.75
CA ASP A 101 -9.57 15.82 -5.94
C ASP A 101 -8.67 14.57 -6.06
N THR A 102 -8.29 14.21 -7.29
CA THR A 102 -7.38 13.10 -7.62
C THR A 102 -6.11 13.14 -6.76
N TRP A 103 -5.49 14.30 -6.61
CA TRP A 103 -4.20 14.44 -5.95
C TRP A 103 -4.34 14.24 -4.44
N LYS A 104 -5.44 14.71 -3.86
CA LYS A 104 -5.78 14.46 -2.47
C LYS A 104 -6.05 12.98 -2.21
N VAL A 105 -6.74 12.28 -3.12
CA VAL A 105 -6.96 10.83 -3.02
C VAL A 105 -5.63 10.08 -3.05
N LEU A 106 -4.75 10.38 -4.01
CA LEU A 106 -3.43 9.76 -4.12
C LEU A 106 -2.59 10.00 -2.86
N ARG A 107 -2.52 11.25 -2.39
CA ARG A 107 -1.78 11.61 -1.17
C ARG A 107 -2.31 10.85 0.04
N LYS A 108 -3.64 10.80 0.23
CA LYS A 108 -4.26 10.11 1.36
C LYS A 108 -3.98 8.60 1.33
N ALA A 109 -4.03 7.99 0.15
CA ALA A 109 -3.69 6.58 -0.06
C ALA A 109 -2.21 6.29 0.29
N SER A 110 -1.29 7.12 -0.18
CA SER A 110 0.13 7.04 0.17
C SER A 110 0.40 7.21 1.67
N GLU A 111 -0.30 8.14 2.33
CA GLU A 111 -0.24 8.31 3.78
C GLU A 111 -0.73 7.07 4.52
N ASP A 112 -1.84 6.47 4.08
CA ASP A 112 -2.37 5.24 4.68
C ASP A 112 -1.39 4.08 4.53
N LEU A 113 -0.71 3.94 3.38
CA LEU A 113 0.37 2.96 3.20
C LEU A 113 1.48 3.12 4.25
N ALA A 114 1.95 4.33 4.50
CA ALA A 114 2.91 4.58 5.57
C ALA A 114 2.36 4.25 6.95
N ALA A 115 1.13 4.65 7.27
CA ALA A 115 0.52 4.34 8.57
C ALA A 115 0.51 2.82 8.81
N ILE A 116 0.10 2.05 7.80
CA ILE A 116 0.01 0.60 7.91
C ILE A 116 1.39 -0.01 8.18
N VAL A 117 2.45 0.45 7.49
CA VAL A 117 3.81 -0.04 7.74
C VAL A 117 4.33 0.40 9.12
N LEU A 118 4.10 1.64 9.55
CA LEU A 118 4.52 2.12 10.87
C LEU A 118 3.86 1.32 12.01
N GLY A 119 2.61 0.90 11.81
CA GLY A 119 1.89 0.06 12.75
C GLY A 119 2.28 -1.42 12.70
N SER A 120 3.22 -1.84 11.86
CA SER A 120 3.70 -3.23 11.80
C SER A 120 4.69 -3.54 12.93
N LYS A 121 4.86 -4.85 13.20
CA LYS A 121 5.85 -5.33 14.15
C LYS A 121 7.17 -5.59 13.44
N LEU A 122 8.11 -4.65 13.57
CA LEU A 122 9.51 -4.81 13.20
C LEU A 122 10.35 -4.27 14.35
N ASP A 123 11.32 -5.05 14.84
CA ASP A 123 12.13 -4.64 16.00
C ASP A 123 13.11 -3.50 15.65
N ASP A 124 13.54 -3.44 14.38
CA ASP A 124 14.27 -2.31 13.83
C ASP A 124 13.30 -1.18 13.46
N GLU A 125 13.11 -0.24 14.39
CA GLU A 125 12.19 0.90 14.24
C GLU A 125 12.63 1.89 13.17
N ASP A 126 13.94 2.10 13.00
CA ASP A 126 14.46 3.03 11.99
C ASP A 126 14.27 2.45 10.59
N ARG A 127 14.53 1.16 10.43
CA ARG A 127 14.21 0.44 9.20
C ARG A 127 12.73 0.48 8.87
N LYS A 128 11.85 0.29 9.87
CA LYS A 128 10.40 0.39 9.68
C LYS A 128 9.99 1.78 9.18
N LYS A 129 10.57 2.85 9.73
CA LYS A 129 10.35 4.22 9.28
C LYS A 129 10.87 4.45 7.86
N GLN A 130 12.06 3.95 7.53
CA GLN A 130 12.60 4.04 6.17
C GLN A 130 11.65 3.39 5.15
N ILE A 131 11.18 2.16 5.43
CA ILE A 131 10.24 1.45 4.56
C ILE A 131 8.95 2.25 4.39
N ALA A 132 8.38 2.77 5.48
CA ALA A 132 7.16 3.58 5.44
C ALA A 132 7.35 4.84 4.58
N ARG A 133 8.44 5.58 4.77
CA ARG A 133 8.76 6.82 4.03
C ARG A 133 8.96 6.56 2.54
N THR A 134 9.69 5.51 2.17
CA THR A 134 9.89 5.15 0.75
C THR A 134 8.58 4.68 0.11
N LEU A 135 7.74 3.96 0.84
CA LEU A 135 6.46 3.47 0.33
C LEU A 135 5.47 4.60 0.02
N MET A 136 5.46 5.70 0.81
CA MET A 136 4.60 6.86 0.54
C MET A 136 4.78 7.42 -0.88
N GLY A 137 6.03 7.43 -1.37
CA GLY A 137 6.36 7.93 -2.69
C GLY A 137 6.38 6.87 -3.79
N SER A 138 5.87 5.66 -3.51
CA SER A 138 5.96 4.53 -4.44
C SER A 138 4.63 4.17 -5.13
N LEU A 139 3.56 4.91 -4.84
CA LEU A 139 2.23 4.71 -5.41
C LEU A 139 1.94 5.70 -6.54
N TYR A 140 1.38 5.20 -7.64
CA TYR A 140 1.02 5.98 -8.82
C TYR A 140 -0.39 5.64 -9.27
N PHE A 141 -1.17 6.64 -9.72
CA PHE A 141 -2.29 6.36 -10.62
C PHE A 141 -1.75 6.07 -12.01
N THR A 142 -2.35 5.09 -12.67
CA THR A 142 -2.11 4.80 -14.08
C THR A 142 -3.34 5.13 -14.95
N GLU A 143 -4.54 5.13 -14.36
CA GLU A 143 -5.78 5.61 -14.99
C GLU A 143 -6.77 5.97 -13.88
N LEU A 144 -7.56 7.03 -14.07
CA LEU A 144 -8.69 7.32 -13.20
C LEU A 144 -9.83 7.92 -14.00
N TRP A 145 -10.98 7.28 -13.91
CA TRP A 145 -12.22 7.76 -14.48
C TRP A 145 -13.37 7.56 -13.49
N GLY A 146 -14.35 8.44 -13.52
CA GLY A 146 -15.56 8.31 -12.73
C GLY A 146 -16.51 9.46 -12.99
N ASN A 147 -17.68 9.38 -12.37
CA ASN A 147 -18.68 10.44 -12.38
C ASN A 147 -19.41 10.48 -11.02
N ASP A 148 -20.13 11.56 -10.74
CA ASP A 148 -20.92 11.72 -9.52
C ASP A 148 -22.46 11.70 -9.76
N GLU A 149 -23.24 11.60 -8.68
CA GLU A 149 -24.72 11.61 -8.70
C GLU A 149 -25.32 13.04 -8.76
N GLY A 150 -24.49 14.09 -8.82
CA GLY A 150 -24.86 15.50 -8.75
C GLY A 150 -24.75 16.11 -7.35
N ASP A 151 -24.18 15.38 -6.38
CA ASP A 151 -24.02 15.78 -4.98
C ASP A 151 -22.61 15.48 -4.42
N ASP A 152 -21.61 15.35 -5.30
CA ASP A 152 -20.24 14.91 -5.01
C ASP A 152 -20.15 13.44 -4.52
N THR A 153 -21.23 12.68 -4.47
CA THR A 153 -21.17 11.24 -4.24
C THR A 153 -20.85 10.54 -5.55
N PRO A 154 -19.76 9.75 -5.65
CA PRO A 154 -19.43 9.05 -6.88
C PRO A 154 -20.54 8.07 -7.25
N ARG A 155 -21.04 8.17 -8.48
CA ARG A 155 -21.87 7.12 -9.10
C ARG A 155 -20.95 6.03 -9.61
N ASP A 156 -19.97 6.37 -10.43
CA ASP A 156 -18.98 5.45 -11.01
C ASP A 156 -17.56 5.83 -10.55
N VAL A 157 -16.75 4.83 -10.24
CA VAL A 157 -15.29 4.97 -10.11
C VAL A 157 -14.62 3.82 -10.84
N GLN A 158 -13.62 4.12 -11.64
CA GLN A 158 -12.67 3.18 -12.23
C GLN A 158 -11.27 3.73 -12.00
N ALA A 159 -10.53 3.10 -11.09
CA ALA A 159 -9.19 3.49 -10.73
C ALA A 159 -8.21 2.35 -11.05
N LYS A 160 -7.16 2.67 -11.79
CA LYS A 160 -5.99 1.81 -11.95
C LYS A 160 -4.80 2.48 -11.27
N SER A 161 -4.09 1.72 -10.47
CA SER A 161 -2.90 2.21 -9.77
C SER A 161 -1.82 1.15 -9.75
N ARG A 162 -0.59 1.61 -9.49
CA ARG A 162 0.60 0.76 -9.35
C ARG A 162 1.37 1.13 -8.09
N LEU A 163 1.64 0.14 -7.25
CA LEU A 163 2.54 0.26 -6.10
C LEU A 163 3.84 -0.48 -6.40
N TYR A 164 4.94 0.24 -6.41
CA TYR A 164 6.26 -0.38 -6.51
C TYR A 164 6.78 -0.79 -5.14
N SER A 165 7.60 -1.83 -5.11
CA SER A 165 8.35 -2.17 -3.90
C SER A 165 9.22 -0.98 -3.44
N PRO A 166 9.33 -0.73 -2.11
CA PRO A 166 10.29 0.22 -1.58
C PRO A 166 11.73 -0.29 -1.64
N PHE A 167 11.94 -1.56 -2.01
CA PHE A 167 13.25 -2.20 -2.12
C PHE A 167 13.76 -2.18 -3.56
N GLY A 168 15.08 -2.33 -3.72
CA GLY A 168 15.76 -2.43 -5.00
C GLY A 168 15.61 -3.79 -5.69
N ILE A 169 14.40 -4.37 -5.67
CA ILE A 169 14.06 -5.70 -6.22
C ILE A 169 13.23 -5.61 -7.52
N GLY A 170 12.86 -4.40 -7.94
CA GLY A 170 12.25 -4.16 -9.25
C GLY A 170 10.79 -4.59 -9.44
N THR A 171 10.15 -5.16 -8.41
CA THR A 171 8.76 -5.62 -8.45
C THR A 171 7.74 -4.50 -8.20
N SER A 172 6.51 -4.73 -8.64
CA SER A 172 5.37 -3.87 -8.35
C SER A 172 4.07 -4.67 -8.24
N ILE A 173 2.98 -4.04 -7.81
CA ILE A 173 1.62 -4.58 -7.87
C ILE A 173 0.75 -3.60 -8.63
N ASP A 174 0.01 -4.12 -9.60
CA ASP A 174 -1.06 -3.39 -10.28
C ASP A 174 -2.41 -3.65 -9.64
N PHE A 175 -3.23 -2.62 -9.63
CA PHE A 175 -4.54 -2.61 -9.04
C PHE A 175 -5.58 -2.14 -10.06
N TYR A 176 -6.77 -2.73 -9.98
CA TYR A 176 -7.96 -2.23 -10.63
C TYR A 176 -9.12 -2.22 -9.64
N TYR A 177 -9.64 -1.04 -9.38
CA TYR A 177 -10.82 -0.83 -8.56
C TYR A 177 -11.94 -0.27 -9.41
N SER A 178 -13.10 -0.93 -9.37
CA SER A 178 -14.33 -0.47 -10.02
C SER A 178 -15.44 -0.39 -8.98
N TYR A 179 -16.15 0.73 -8.95
CA TYR A 179 -17.29 0.98 -8.10
C TYR A 179 -18.43 1.54 -8.95
N HIS A 180 -19.65 1.09 -8.65
CA HIS A 180 -20.85 1.76 -9.10
C HIS A 180 -21.97 1.64 -8.09
N LEU A 181 -22.67 2.74 -7.92
CA LEU A 181 -23.92 2.78 -7.20
C LEU A 181 -24.87 3.74 -7.89
N ARG A 182 -26.02 3.21 -8.31
CA ARG A 182 -27.15 4.01 -8.77
C ARG A 182 -28.37 3.68 -7.93
N ALA A 183 -28.70 4.58 -7.01
CA ALA A 183 -29.94 4.49 -6.24
C ALA A 183 -31.15 4.77 -7.15
N ARG A 184 -32.22 3.98 -7.05
CA ARG A 184 -33.49 4.23 -7.75
C ARG A 184 -34.59 4.43 -6.71
N MET A 185 -35.40 5.49 -6.86
CA MET A 185 -36.48 5.84 -5.92
C MET A 185 -37.46 4.69 -5.66
N PHE A 186 -37.71 3.85 -6.66
CA PHE A 186 -38.67 2.73 -6.60
C PHE A 186 -38.04 1.47 -7.23
N GLY A 187 -37.14 0.80 -6.50
CA GLY A 187 -36.55 -0.48 -6.92
C GLY A 187 -35.26 -0.83 -6.19
N SER A 188 -34.72 -2.03 -6.45
CA SER A 188 -33.35 -2.36 -6.06
C SER A 188 -32.39 -1.52 -6.90
N GLY A 189 -31.60 -0.64 -6.27
CA GLY A 189 -30.54 0.11 -6.93
C GLY A 189 -29.55 -0.81 -7.65
N GLU A 190 -28.91 -0.29 -8.69
CA GLU A 190 -27.81 -0.99 -9.36
C GLU A 190 -26.54 -0.77 -8.54
N SER A 191 -25.88 -1.85 -8.14
CA SER A 191 -24.65 -1.71 -7.37
C SER A 191 -23.65 -2.81 -7.69
N PHE A 192 -22.46 -2.41 -8.10
CA PHE A 192 -21.34 -3.29 -8.33
C PHE A 192 -20.07 -2.71 -7.70
N ALA A 193 -19.19 -3.59 -7.23
CA ALA A 193 -17.88 -3.17 -6.77
C ALA A 193 -16.89 -4.32 -6.93
N SER A 194 -15.80 -4.11 -7.64
CA SER A 194 -14.79 -5.14 -7.90
C SER A 194 -13.40 -4.58 -7.63
N PHE A 195 -12.55 -5.38 -7.02
CA PHE A 195 -11.17 -5.02 -6.76
C PHE A 195 -10.22 -6.18 -7.07
N TYR A 196 -9.30 -5.93 -8.00
CA TYR A 196 -8.31 -6.89 -8.48
C TYR A 196 -6.91 -6.38 -8.21
N ALA A 197 -6.00 -7.29 -7.87
CA ALA A 197 -4.58 -7.01 -7.69
C ALA A 197 -3.74 -8.07 -8.42
N ARG A 198 -2.61 -7.67 -8.99
CA ARG A 198 -1.68 -8.59 -9.65
C ARG A 198 -0.24 -8.13 -9.46
N SER A 199 0.63 -9.04 -9.01
CA SER A 199 2.06 -8.76 -8.93
C SER A 199 2.64 -8.65 -10.33
N ARG A 200 3.52 -7.66 -10.53
CA ARG A 200 4.31 -7.47 -11.74
C ARG A 200 5.78 -7.73 -11.44
N LEU A 201 6.38 -8.55 -12.29
CA LEU A 201 7.82 -8.76 -12.31
C LEU A 201 8.51 -7.69 -13.13
N LEU A 202 9.81 -7.52 -12.91
CA LEU A 202 10.60 -6.52 -13.63
C LEU A 202 10.61 -6.73 -15.15
N ILE A 203 10.49 -7.96 -15.62
CA ILE A 203 10.38 -8.28 -17.05
C ILE A 203 9.09 -7.74 -17.70
N GLU A 204 8.07 -7.43 -16.91
CA GLU A 204 6.80 -6.89 -17.39
C GLU A 204 6.82 -5.36 -17.47
N VAL A 205 7.92 -4.70 -17.07
CA VAL A 205 8.11 -3.25 -17.22
C VAL A 205 8.03 -2.85 -18.69
N ASP A 206 7.18 -1.87 -18.99
CA ASP A 206 6.94 -1.38 -20.34
C ASP A 206 7.03 0.15 -20.35
N PRO A 207 8.23 0.71 -20.63
CA PRO A 207 8.43 2.15 -20.71
C PRO A 207 7.63 2.81 -21.85
N ALA A 208 7.21 2.04 -22.86
CA ALA A 208 6.44 2.56 -23.99
C ALA A 208 4.96 2.74 -23.63
N ASN A 209 4.43 1.90 -22.72
CA ASN A 209 3.04 1.97 -22.25
C ASN A 209 2.96 1.96 -20.71
N PRO A 210 3.53 2.98 -20.03
CA PRO A 210 3.74 2.96 -18.58
C PRO A 210 2.44 2.88 -17.77
N THR A 211 1.31 3.33 -18.34
CA THR A 211 -0.01 3.35 -17.72
C THR A 211 -0.79 2.02 -17.85
N THR A 212 -0.27 1.06 -18.61
CA THR A 212 -0.93 -0.23 -18.80
C THR A 212 -1.10 -0.98 -17.48
N CYS A 213 -2.32 -1.36 -17.12
CA CYS A 213 -2.61 -2.14 -15.92
C CYS A 213 -2.77 -3.63 -16.25
N SER A 214 -1.89 -4.44 -15.66
CA SER A 214 -1.81 -5.89 -15.82
C SER A 214 -2.85 -6.67 -15.01
N ALA A 215 -3.53 -6.04 -14.04
CA ALA A 215 -4.52 -6.69 -13.18
C ALA A 215 -5.85 -7.00 -13.91
N THR A 216 -6.05 -6.44 -15.10
CA THR A 216 -7.26 -6.62 -15.91
C THR A 216 -6.98 -7.09 -17.32
N GLN A 217 -7.96 -7.75 -17.91
CA GLN A 217 -8.07 -8.01 -19.34
C GLN A 217 -9.49 -7.67 -19.81
N LEU A 218 -9.62 -7.26 -21.07
CA LEU A 218 -10.94 -7.08 -21.69
C LEU A 218 -11.49 -8.44 -22.12
N ASN A 219 -12.76 -8.71 -21.78
CA ASN A 219 -13.46 -9.86 -22.33
C ASN A 219 -13.96 -9.57 -23.77
N ALA A 220 -14.60 -10.55 -24.40
CA ALA A 220 -15.13 -10.43 -25.78
C ALA A 220 -16.13 -9.27 -25.97
N ASN A 221 -16.71 -8.75 -24.89
CA ASN A 221 -17.66 -7.64 -24.90
C ASN A 221 -17.02 -6.29 -24.53
N GLY A 222 -15.68 -6.22 -24.42
CA GLY A 222 -14.97 -5.01 -24.03
C GLY A 222 -15.09 -4.63 -22.55
N VAL A 223 -15.52 -5.55 -21.69
CA VAL A 223 -15.65 -5.30 -20.24
C VAL A 223 -14.39 -5.78 -19.53
N ALA A 224 -13.82 -4.92 -18.68
CA ALA A 224 -12.68 -5.26 -17.84
C ALA A 224 -13.04 -6.37 -16.85
N LYS A 225 -12.24 -7.43 -16.83
CA LYS A 225 -12.30 -8.53 -15.86
C LYS A 225 -10.90 -8.79 -15.32
N ALA A 226 -10.82 -9.50 -14.19
CA ALA A 226 -9.54 -9.94 -13.65
C ALA A 226 -8.73 -10.69 -14.73
N ALA A 227 -7.44 -10.37 -14.84
CA ALA A 227 -6.51 -11.17 -15.62
C ALA A 227 -6.39 -12.60 -15.03
N PRO A 228 -5.96 -13.61 -15.81
CA PRO A 228 -5.97 -15.02 -15.37
C PRO A 228 -5.19 -15.30 -14.08
N ASP A 229 -4.15 -14.53 -13.81
CA ASP A 229 -3.26 -14.60 -12.64
C ASP A 229 -3.48 -13.45 -11.64
N ALA A 230 -4.49 -12.60 -11.87
CA ALA A 230 -4.88 -11.57 -10.92
C ALA A 230 -5.72 -12.17 -9.79
N VAL A 231 -5.51 -11.66 -8.57
CA VAL A 231 -6.30 -12.01 -7.41
C VAL A 231 -7.53 -11.11 -7.34
N THR A 232 -8.72 -11.72 -7.35
CA THR A 232 -9.94 -11.02 -6.95
C THR A 232 -9.96 -10.82 -5.44
N VAL A 233 -9.61 -9.61 -4.99
CA VAL A 233 -9.59 -9.25 -3.57
C VAL A 233 -11.02 -9.17 -3.03
N PHE A 234 -11.92 -8.56 -3.80
CA PHE A 234 -13.36 -8.72 -3.64
C PHE A 234 -14.11 -8.46 -4.94
N ASP A 235 -15.34 -8.95 -5.00
CA ASP A 235 -16.27 -8.69 -6.09
C ASP A 235 -17.70 -8.68 -5.54
N ARG A 236 -18.50 -7.72 -5.97
CA ARG A 236 -19.91 -7.59 -5.62
C ARG A 236 -20.73 -7.29 -6.86
N ASN A 237 -21.82 -8.01 -7.00
CA ASN A 237 -22.89 -7.71 -7.94
C ASN A 237 -24.24 -7.80 -7.22
N GLY A 238 -24.87 -6.65 -6.99
CA GLY A 238 -26.08 -6.51 -6.20
C GLY A 238 -25.87 -7.01 -4.76
N SER A 239 -26.70 -7.96 -4.32
CA SER A 239 -26.63 -8.55 -2.98
C SER A 239 -25.56 -9.64 -2.82
N LYS A 240 -24.93 -10.08 -3.92
CA LYS A 240 -23.93 -11.14 -3.89
C LYS A 240 -22.54 -10.53 -3.78
N SER A 241 -21.82 -10.87 -2.71
CA SER A 241 -20.44 -10.44 -2.50
C SER A 241 -19.51 -11.63 -2.28
N LYS A 242 -18.33 -11.58 -2.88
CA LYS A 242 -17.20 -12.48 -2.62
C LYS A 242 -16.04 -11.65 -2.09
N GLY A 243 -15.27 -12.22 -1.16
CA GLY A 243 -14.02 -11.63 -0.71
C GLY A 243 -12.92 -12.67 -0.68
N THR A 244 -11.68 -12.19 -0.65
CA THR A 244 -10.48 -13.02 -0.66
C THR A 244 -10.22 -13.75 0.66
N THR A 245 -9.17 -14.56 0.67
CA THR A 245 -8.65 -15.29 1.84
C THR A 245 -7.18 -14.93 2.06
N ALA A 246 -6.64 -15.23 3.24
CA ALA A 246 -5.23 -14.97 3.54
C ALA A 246 -4.29 -15.71 2.57
N ALA A 247 -4.67 -16.93 2.17
CA ALA A 247 -3.88 -17.74 1.25
C ALA A 247 -3.79 -17.13 -0.15
N ASN A 248 -4.83 -16.42 -0.60
CA ASN A 248 -4.87 -15.82 -1.94
C ASN A 248 -4.08 -14.53 -2.04
N ILE A 249 -3.83 -13.84 -0.92
CA ILE A 249 -3.14 -12.53 -0.92
C ILE A 249 -1.70 -12.63 -0.45
N LYS A 250 -1.27 -13.77 0.13
CA LYS A 250 0.05 -13.89 0.76
C LYS A 250 1.22 -13.55 -0.16
N SER A 251 1.11 -13.84 -1.46
CA SER A 251 2.17 -13.56 -2.45
C SER A 251 2.40 -12.06 -2.69
N PHE A 252 1.47 -11.20 -2.29
CA PHE A 252 1.67 -9.75 -2.38
C PHE A 252 2.64 -9.22 -1.32
N GLU A 253 2.81 -9.93 -0.21
CA GLU A 253 3.84 -9.60 0.78
C GLU A 253 5.23 -9.79 0.18
N GLU A 254 5.46 -10.93 -0.49
CA GLU A 254 6.70 -11.23 -1.21
C GLU A 254 6.92 -10.20 -2.33
N ALA A 255 5.89 -9.90 -3.12
CA ALA A 255 6.02 -8.94 -4.22
C ALA A 255 6.39 -7.51 -3.76
N ILE A 256 5.99 -7.07 -2.57
CA ILE A 256 6.29 -5.71 -2.09
C ILE A 256 7.50 -5.69 -1.17
N PHE A 257 7.63 -6.66 -0.26
CA PHE A 257 8.60 -6.64 0.82
C PHE A 257 9.63 -7.76 0.78
N ASP A 258 9.56 -8.64 -0.22
CA ASP A 258 10.45 -9.80 -0.36
C ASP A 258 10.51 -10.63 0.93
N THR A 259 9.33 -10.89 1.50
CA THR A 259 9.20 -11.62 2.75
C THR A 259 7.88 -12.38 2.84
N GLU A 260 7.80 -13.32 3.79
CA GLU A 260 6.58 -14.07 4.10
C GLU A 260 6.35 -14.09 5.61
N GLY A 261 5.19 -13.58 6.03
CA GLY A 261 4.70 -13.63 7.40
C GLY A 261 5.23 -12.53 8.33
N TRP A 262 5.81 -11.47 7.79
CA TRP A 262 6.18 -10.28 8.55
C TRP A 262 4.94 -9.49 8.95
N ILE A 263 4.07 -9.18 7.99
CA ILE A 263 2.83 -8.44 8.24
C ILE A 263 1.63 -9.38 8.28
N SER A 264 0.64 -9.04 9.12
CA SER A 264 -0.57 -9.84 9.15
C SER A 264 -1.35 -9.77 7.83
N PRO A 265 -2.18 -10.80 7.54
CA PRO A 265 -3.11 -10.73 6.42
C PRO A 265 -4.05 -9.52 6.48
N LEU A 266 -4.37 -9.01 7.68
CA LEU A 266 -5.17 -7.79 7.80
C LEU A 266 -4.40 -6.58 7.24
N LYS A 267 -3.16 -6.37 7.68
CA LYS A 267 -2.30 -5.30 7.14
C LYS A 267 -2.08 -5.43 5.64
N LEU A 268 -1.89 -6.64 5.15
CA LEU A 268 -1.74 -6.86 3.72
C LEU A 268 -2.99 -6.44 2.95
N VAL A 269 -4.21 -6.79 3.41
CA VAL A 269 -5.44 -6.27 2.79
C VAL A 269 -5.55 -4.75 2.90
N GLU A 270 -5.16 -4.16 4.03
CA GLU A 270 -5.15 -2.70 4.20
C GLU A 270 -4.19 -2.04 3.20
N ILE A 271 -3.01 -2.62 2.95
CA ILE A 271 -2.06 -2.14 1.93
C ILE A 271 -2.69 -2.23 0.54
N LEU A 272 -3.29 -3.37 0.19
CA LEU A 272 -3.96 -3.53 -1.10
C LEU A 272 -5.09 -2.50 -1.26
N PHE A 273 -5.91 -2.28 -0.22
CA PHE A 273 -7.01 -1.31 -0.27
C PHE A 273 -6.51 0.12 -0.39
N ALA A 274 -5.49 0.51 0.38
CA ALA A 274 -4.89 1.83 0.31
C ALA A 274 -4.29 2.07 -1.08
N ALA A 275 -3.44 1.17 -1.57
CA ALA A 275 -2.82 1.27 -2.89
C ALA A 275 -3.84 1.27 -4.03
N GLY A 276 -4.88 0.43 -3.93
CA GLY A 276 -6.00 0.38 -4.88
C GLY A 276 -7.01 1.52 -4.74
N THR A 277 -6.82 2.44 -3.78
CA THR A 277 -7.73 3.56 -3.45
C THR A 277 -9.16 3.14 -3.07
N VAL A 278 -9.33 1.89 -2.64
CA VAL A 278 -10.61 1.34 -2.21
C VAL A 278 -11.13 2.14 -1.02
N MET A 279 -12.39 2.59 -1.07
CA MET A 279 -13.00 3.49 -0.07
C MET A 279 -12.34 4.87 0.06
N GLY A 280 -11.37 5.21 -0.80
CA GLY A 280 -10.69 6.50 -0.84
C GLY A 280 -11.56 7.62 -1.41
N TYR A 281 -12.65 7.25 -2.08
CA TYR A 281 -13.65 8.15 -2.63
C TYR A 281 -14.82 8.31 -1.64
N ARG A 282 -15.61 9.38 -1.80
CA ARG A 282 -16.80 9.67 -0.97
C ARG A 282 -17.99 8.73 -1.25
N GLU A 283 -17.71 7.47 -1.57
CA GLU A 283 -18.69 6.43 -1.86
C GLU A 283 -19.67 6.24 -0.70
N SER A 284 -20.94 6.07 -1.03
CA SER A 284 -21.98 5.82 -0.03
C SER A 284 -21.96 4.38 0.48
N ASP A 285 -21.61 3.42 -0.38
CA ASP A 285 -21.62 2.00 -0.04
C ASP A 285 -20.20 1.45 0.10
N LYS A 286 -19.85 1.09 1.35
CA LYS A 286 -18.54 0.54 1.72
C LYS A 286 -18.66 -0.84 2.37
N GLU A 287 -19.81 -1.51 2.24
CA GLU A 287 -20.09 -2.72 3.01
C GLU A 287 -19.23 -3.91 2.60
N THR A 288 -19.04 -4.12 1.29
CA THR A 288 -18.17 -5.20 0.79
C THR A 288 -16.73 -5.07 1.30
N PRO A 289 -16.02 -3.95 1.09
CA PRO A 289 -14.64 -3.83 1.59
C PRO A 289 -14.56 -3.94 3.12
N LYS A 290 -15.51 -3.37 3.89
CA LYS A 290 -15.58 -3.56 5.35
C LYS A 290 -15.75 -5.03 5.75
N SER A 291 -16.61 -5.77 5.04
CA SER A 291 -16.83 -7.20 5.29
C SER A 291 -15.59 -8.04 5.01
N VAL A 292 -14.74 -7.62 4.06
CA VAL A 292 -13.45 -8.27 3.75
C VAL A 292 -12.48 -8.03 4.90
N LEU A 293 -12.29 -6.79 5.34
CA LEU A 293 -11.42 -6.44 6.48
C LEU A 293 -11.80 -7.22 7.75
N ALA A 294 -13.11 -7.34 8.03
CA ALA A 294 -13.62 -8.04 9.19
C ALA A 294 -13.27 -9.55 9.26
N LYS A 295 -12.79 -10.15 8.16
CA LYS A 295 -12.34 -11.57 8.12
C LYS A 295 -10.94 -11.75 8.68
N PHE A 296 -10.14 -10.70 8.74
CA PHE A 296 -8.73 -10.76 9.11
C PHE A 296 -8.48 -10.17 10.49
N ARG A 297 -7.34 -10.50 11.08
CA ARG A 297 -6.89 -10.01 12.38
C ARG A 297 -5.42 -9.65 12.29
N TYR A 298 -5.03 -8.65 13.07
CA TYR A 298 -3.64 -8.28 13.27
C TYR A 298 -2.83 -9.41 13.90
N PHE A 299 -1.52 -9.36 13.67
CA PHE A 299 -0.56 -10.11 14.49
C PHE A 299 -0.38 -9.43 15.85
N ASP A 300 0.15 -10.19 16.79
CA ASP A 300 0.49 -9.68 18.12
C ASP A 300 1.48 -8.50 18.02
N GLY A 301 1.14 -7.37 18.64
CA GLY A 301 1.94 -6.14 18.62
C GLY A 301 1.71 -5.20 17.43
N GLU A 302 0.85 -5.54 16.46
CA GLU A 302 0.49 -4.63 15.38
C GLU A 302 -0.65 -3.66 15.76
N THR A 303 -0.67 -2.49 15.11
CA THR A 303 -1.69 -1.43 15.26
C THR A 303 -2.04 -0.82 13.90
N ASP A 304 -2.96 0.14 13.83
CA ASP A 304 -3.26 0.88 12.58
C ASP A 304 -2.19 1.93 12.20
N GLY A 305 -1.24 2.21 13.10
CA GLY A 305 -0.12 3.15 12.92
C GLY A 305 -0.49 4.62 12.67
N ARG A 306 -1.77 5.02 12.80
CA ARG A 306 -2.23 6.38 12.50
C ARG A 306 -1.63 7.44 13.44
N SER A 307 -1.44 7.08 14.70
CA SER A 307 -0.80 7.96 15.68
C SER A 307 0.66 8.25 15.30
N LEU A 308 1.39 7.22 14.87
CA LEU A 308 2.79 7.31 14.45
C LEU A 308 2.95 8.16 13.18
N LEU A 309 2.04 8.00 12.21
CA LEU A 309 2.04 8.78 10.98
C LEU A 309 1.94 10.29 11.24
N THR A 310 1.22 10.71 12.29
CA THR A 310 0.99 12.14 12.57
C THR A 310 2.30 12.92 12.77
N GLU A 311 3.32 12.28 13.36
CA GLU A 311 4.63 12.90 13.56
C GLU A 311 5.40 13.01 12.24
N GLU A 312 5.37 11.97 11.42
CA GLU A 312 5.98 11.95 10.09
C GLU A 312 5.36 13.04 9.18
N LEU A 313 4.04 13.20 9.17
CA LEU A 313 3.39 14.23 8.36
C LEU A 313 3.74 15.65 8.79
N LYS A 314 3.91 15.91 10.10
CA LYS A 314 4.40 17.20 10.59
C LYS A 314 5.82 17.48 10.08
N ALA A 315 6.69 16.47 10.10
CA ALA A 315 8.04 16.59 9.58
C ALA A 315 8.05 16.81 8.05
N LEU A 316 7.17 16.12 7.31
CA LEU A 316 7.01 16.30 5.87
C LEU A 316 6.59 17.73 5.52
N VAL A 317 5.56 18.26 6.19
CA VAL A 317 5.10 19.65 5.98
C VAL A 317 6.22 20.65 6.25
N ALA A 318 7.03 20.42 7.29
CA ALA A 318 8.18 21.28 7.59
C ALA A 318 9.29 21.21 6.52
N LEU A 319 9.47 20.06 5.86
CA LEU A 319 10.39 19.92 4.71
C LEU A 319 9.82 20.57 3.45
N GLU A 320 8.54 20.34 3.15
CA GLU A 320 7.85 20.96 2.01
C GLU A 320 7.90 22.50 2.10
N ALA A 321 7.81 23.08 3.29
CA ALA A 321 7.93 24.52 3.50
C ALA A 321 9.35 25.08 3.27
N LYS A 322 10.38 24.22 3.33
CA LYS A 322 11.79 24.60 3.12
C LYS A 322 12.24 24.45 1.67
N GLU A 323 11.59 23.60 0.89
CA GLU A 323 11.87 23.53 -0.55
C GLU A 323 11.34 24.79 -1.24
N ALA A 324 12.16 25.39 -2.11
CA ALA A 324 11.81 26.62 -2.81
C ALA A 324 10.54 26.41 -3.65
N ALA A 325 9.57 27.32 -3.52
CA ALA A 325 8.39 27.38 -4.37
C ALA A 325 8.84 27.60 -5.83
N GLY A 326 8.88 26.52 -6.62
CA GLY A 326 9.30 26.60 -8.03
C GLY A 326 9.83 25.30 -8.64
N ALA A 327 10.18 24.29 -7.85
CA ALA A 327 10.44 22.97 -8.40
C ALA A 327 9.09 22.28 -8.66
N GLU A 328 8.72 22.10 -9.93
CA GLU A 328 7.57 21.29 -10.32
C GLU A 328 7.91 19.82 -10.02
N VAL A 329 7.55 19.38 -8.82
CA VAL A 329 7.80 18.02 -8.33
C VAL A 329 6.47 17.29 -8.24
N CYS A 330 6.38 16.12 -8.88
CA CYS A 330 5.18 15.29 -8.88
C CYS A 330 4.80 14.83 -7.46
N ILE A 331 3.55 14.41 -7.28
CA ILE A 331 3.05 14.01 -5.94
C ILE A 331 3.93 12.91 -5.31
N PRO A 332 4.22 11.77 -5.98
CA PRO A 332 5.10 10.74 -5.42
C PRO A 332 6.48 11.26 -5.00
N GLN A 333 7.12 12.09 -5.84
CA GLN A 333 8.45 12.63 -5.56
C GLN A 333 8.46 13.62 -4.38
N ARG A 334 7.36 14.35 -4.14
CA ARG A 334 7.19 15.18 -2.94
C ARG A 334 7.04 14.32 -1.68
N LEU A 335 6.36 13.19 -1.78
CA LEU A 335 6.17 12.28 -0.65
C LEU A 335 7.46 11.53 -0.25
N LEU A 336 8.47 11.50 -1.12
CA LEU A 336 9.80 10.96 -0.82
C LEU A 336 10.72 11.91 -0.03
N LEU A 337 10.31 13.15 0.26
CA LEU A 337 11.18 14.12 0.95
C LEU A 337 11.69 13.58 2.30
N LEU A 338 10.82 12.94 3.08
CA LEU A 338 11.23 12.32 4.34
C LEU A 338 12.27 11.20 4.14
N ALA A 339 12.12 10.39 3.09
CA ALA A 339 13.08 9.33 2.78
C ALA A 339 14.45 9.93 2.41
N ARG A 340 14.48 10.96 1.56
CA ARG A 340 15.71 11.65 1.14
C ARG A 340 16.47 12.28 2.31
N HIS A 341 15.73 12.93 3.21
CA HIS A 341 16.33 13.62 4.35
C HIS A 341 16.73 12.68 5.48
N GLY A 342 16.02 11.56 5.65
CA GLY A 342 16.41 10.52 6.62
C GLY A 342 17.73 9.83 6.26
N VAL A 343 18.01 9.64 4.98
CA VAL A 343 19.28 9.03 4.50
C VAL A 343 20.48 9.99 4.67
N ARG A 344 20.25 11.31 4.62
CA ARG A 344 21.32 12.32 4.70
C ARG A 344 21.86 12.57 6.11
N THR A 345 21.07 12.33 7.16
CA THR A 345 21.53 12.50 8.54
C THR A 345 22.58 11.47 8.95
N ASP A 346 22.58 10.28 8.35
CA ASP A 346 23.55 9.22 8.69
C ASP A 346 24.93 9.49 8.07
N GLU A 347 25.01 10.17 6.93
CA GLU A 347 26.30 10.54 6.28
C GLU A 347 26.98 11.75 6.96
N GLN A 348 26.23 12.59 7.68
CA GLN A 348 26.80 13.71 8.44
C GLN A 348 27.32 13.29 9.83
N GLY A 349 26.89 12.15 10.37
CA GLY A 349 27.35 11.62 11.65
C GLY A 349 28.75 10.99 11.63
N LEU A 350 29.31 10.73 10.43
CA LEU A 350 30.63 10.09 10.28
C LEU A 350 31.77 11.07 9.94
N SER A 351 31.47 12.33 9.60
CA SER A 351 32.51 13.31 9.23
C SER A 351 32.95 14.24 10.39
N GLU A 352 32.21 14.31 11.50
CA GLU A 352 32.57 15.16 12.66
C GLU A 352 33.45 14.48 13.72
N GLN A 353 33.87 13.22 13.55
CA GLN A 353 34.79 12.54 14.50
C GLN A 353 36.21 12.29 13.95
N ALA A 354 36.55 12.79 12.76
CA ALA A 354 37.90 12.65 12.20
C ALA A 354 38.78 13.91 12.36
N SER A 355 38.45 14.80 13.30
CA SER A 355 39.33 15.91 13.69
C SER A 355 39.13 16.33 15.14
N ALA A 356 39.83 15.62 16.04
CA ALA A 356 40.22 16.11 17.36
C ALA A 356 41.57 15.49 17.75
#